data_AF-A0AAJ6B903-F1
#
_entry.id   AF-A0AAJ6B903-F1
#
_cell.length_a   1.000
_cell.length_b   1.000
_cell.length_c   1.000
_cell.angle_alpha   90.00
_cell.angle_beta   90.00
_cell.angle_gamma   90.00
#
_symmetry.space_group_name_H-M   'P 1'
#
loop_
_entity.id
_entity.type
_entity.pdbx_description
1 polymer ?
#
loop_
_entity_poly.entity_id
_entity_poly.type
_entity_poly.pdbx_seq_one_letter_code
_entity_poly.pdbx_strand_id
1 'polypeptide(L)'
;MICIDSRFSQVKTGLMLFLLLTNALVWAGDIKKEKEPGKSEWVYLGADGKLVYKKSPKGDRIMDFSHAGYMGGGVALPELPVKVTVKPLSDANADCTALIQAAIDQVSAMPLDKNGFRGAVLLAPGTYPCSKTIKIMADGVVLRGSGKSATGSIISMSGDKHVAIILSNAVNQRIGNRLGNANEDEKGIKITDKYIPGGSNSFTVANASGFKVGDNIEVRKPVTDKWVNFMQMNDLVRDGQPQTWIKVGSLLITERRIAAINGNKITLDVPLVDSYDANYTNDETTMVLVNDVKRLKQAGLENLRIVSPPQAVNHTKSLYYAVRLNGEDCWLKDLDLMETMESVGTGGRRITIQRVAVIRKALHEGASKPAEFAPNAGQILLDHCSVEGDNVWYVALGAGQTGPIVFLNCNFVGNGRIEGHQRWSTGMLLDNCKAPNGGMDFKNRGSMGSGHGWGTAWSVAWNCEANSYVNQIPPGTYNWVIGSKGKSTPLPRPFNNSGPTLPEGIFDSQNVQVGPSSLYLTQLEERLGKQALKAIGY
;
A
#
# COMPACT_ATOMS: atom_id res chain seq x y z
N MET A 1 -80.36 16.42 46.85
CA MET A 1 -81.81 16.68 46.80
C MET A 1 -82.07 17.64 45.65
N ILE A 2 -82.68 17.13 44.57
CA ILE A 2 -83.58 17.82 43.62
C ILE A 2 -83.00 18.74 42.52
N CYS A 3 -83.29 18.31 41.28
CA CYS A 3 -83.67 18.97 40.00
C CYS A 3 -82.92 20.21 39.48
N ILE A 4 -82.41 20.24 38.24
CA ILE A 4 -83.03 20.12 36.88
C ILE A 4 -83.59 21.46 36.34
N ASP A 5 -83.02 21.84 35.18
CA ASP A 5 -83.49 22.63 34.01
C ASP A 5 -84.04 24.07 34.13
N SER A 6 -83.54 24.97 33.26
CA SER A 6 -84.17 25.30 31.95
C SER A 6 -83.51 26.56 31.34
N ARG A 7 -82.90 26.47 30.14
CA ARG A 7 -83.37 26.69 28.75
C ARG A 7 -83.46 28.15 28.25
N PHE A 8 -83.04 28.27 26.98
CA PHE A 8 -83.41 29.22 25.90
C PHE A 8 -82.71 30.59 25.79
N SER A 9 -81.88 30.73 24.75
CA SER A 9 -82.17 31.59 23.58
C SER A 9 -81.11 31.41 22.48
N GLN A 10 -81.56 31.08 21.27
CA GLN A 10 -80.78 31.06 20.03
C GLN A 10 -80.78 32.47 19.39
N VAL A 11 -79.71 32.82 18.65
CA VAL A 11 -79.70 33.14 17.20
C VAL A 11 -78.37 33.80 16.79
N LYS A 12 -77.68 33.10 15.87
CA LYS A 12 -76.74 33.46 14.78
C LYS A 12 -76.23 34.92 14.74
N THR A 13 -74.94 35.19 14.45
CA THR A 13 -74.36 35.18 13.09
C THR A 13 -72.84 35.41 13.13
N GLY A 14 -72.04 34.79 12.24
CA GLY A 14 -70.83 35.43 11.70
C GLY A 14 -69.44 34.87 12.04
N LEU A 15 -69.12 33.67 11.54
CA LEU A 15 -67.88 33.31 10.83
C LEU A 15 -66.59 34.16 11.07
N MET A 16 -65.66 33.69 11.91
CA MET A 16 -64.21 33.65 11.62
C MET A 16 -63.41 33.02 12.77
N LEU A 17 -62.29 32.39 12.44
CA LEU A 17 -61.27 31.77 13.30
C LEU A 17 -61.57 30.35 13.84
N PHE A 18 -61.71 29.42 12.90
CA PHE A 18 -61.15 28.07 13.06
C PHE A 18 -60.00 27.95 12.06
N LEU A 19 -58.75 28.15 12.50
CA LEU A 19 -57.47 27.70 11.88
C LEU A 19 -56.31 28.53 12.46
N LEU A 20 -55.92 28.21 13.70
CA LEU A 20 -54.58 28.50 14.23
C LEU A 20 -54.01 27.20 14.82
N LEU A 21 -53.93 26.18 13.95
CA LEU A 21 -53.20 24.94 14.16
C LEU A 21 -52.59 24.57 12.81
N THR A 22 -51.50 25.25 12.44
CA THR A 22 -50.45 24.76 11.51
C THR A 22 -49.36 25.81 11.40
N ASN A 23 -48.11 25.34 11.33
CA ASN A 23 -46.87 26.07 11.03
C ASN A 23 -46.09 26.66 12.21
N ALA A 24 -45.86 25.85 13.23
CA ALA A 24 -44.50 25.76 13.75
C ALA A 24 -43.76 24.70 12.91
N LEU A 25 -43.26 25.10 11.74
CA LEU A 25 -42.15 24.36 11.12
C LEU A 25 -40.99 24.50 12.10
N VAL A 26 -40.79 23.47 12.94
CA VAL A 26 -39.48 23.25 13.54
C VAL A 26 -38.56 22.98 12.36
N TRP A 27 -37.81 24.01 11.97
CA TRP A 27 -36.54 23.80 11.31
C TRP A 27 -35.72 22.97 12.29
N ALA A 28 -35.81 21.65 12.19
CA ALA A 28 -34.76 20.76 12.64
C ALA A 28 -33.59 21.03 11.70
N GLY A 29 -32.93 22.18 11.88
CA GLY A 29 -31.58 22.34 11.40
C GLY A 29 -30.80 21.21 12.03
N ASP A 30 -30.12 20.42 11.19
CA ASP A 30 -29.17 19.42 11.64
C ASP A 30 -28.33 20.06 12.74
N ILE A 31 -28.56 19.66 14.00
CA ILE A 31 -27.65 19.98 15.08
C ILE A 31 -26.35 19.33 14.64
N LYS A 32 -25.44 20.11 14.07
CA LYS A 32 -24.08 19.67 13.75
C LYS A 32 -23.51 19.20 15.07
N LYS A 33 -23.56 17.89 15.30
CA LYS A 33 -22.96 17.26 16.46
C LYS A 33 -21.52 17.72 16.48
N GLU A 34 -21.16 18.50 17.49
CA GLU A 34 -19.82 19.07 17.59
C GLU A 34 -18.83 17.91 17.61
N LYS A 35 -17.82 17.99 16.74
CA LYS A 35 -16.88 16.91 16.52
C LYS A 35 -16.09 16.68 17.81
N GLU A 36 -16.20 15.49 18.38
CA GLU A 36 -15.41 15.08 19.55
C GLU A 36 -13.90 15.17 19.20
N PRO A 37 -13.12 16.04 19.87
CA PRO A 37 -11.69 16.16 19.60
C PRO A 37 -10.98 14.82 19.83
N GLY A 38 -10.03 14.46 18.95
CA GLY A 38 -9.27 13.22 19.08
C GLY A 38 -10.05 11.94 18.75
N LYS A 39 -11.20 12.07 18.08
CA LYS A 39 -11.96 10.95 17.52
C LYS A 39 -12.23 11.20 16.03
N SER A 40 -11.86 10.24 15.20
CA SER A 40 -12.14 10.29 13.77
C SER A 40 -13.62 10.00 13.50
N GLU A 41 -14.17 10.64 12.48
CA GLU A 41 -15.51 10.33 11.99
C GLU A 41 -15.54 9.10 11.07
N TRP A 42 -14.40 8.72 10.51
CA TRP A 42 -14.30 7.69 9.49
C TRP A 42 -14.06 6.31 10.06
N VAL A 43 -13.18 6.21 11.05
CA VAL A 43 -12.90 4.98 11.78
C VAL A 43 -12.67 5.32 13.24
N TYR A 44 -13.36 4.67 14.17
CA TYR A 44 -13.17 4.89 15.60
C TYR A 44 -13.56 3.64 16.38
N LEU A 45 -13.13 3.55 17.65
CA LEU A 45 -13.57 2.49 18.55
C LEU A 45 -15.00 2.75 19.03
N GLY A 46 -15.89 1.78 18.81
CA GLY A 46 -17.24 1.74 19.35
C GLY A 46 -17.25 1.45 20.85
N ALA A 47 -18.45 1.53 21.45
CA ALA A 47 -18.64 1.25 22.88
C ALA A 47 -18.30 -0.20 23.27
N ASP A 48 -18.34 -1.13 22.31
CA ASP A 48 -17.96 -2.53 22.43
C ASP A 48 -16.46 -2.78 22.22
N GLY A 49 -15.66 -1.73 21.97
CA GLY A 49 -14.24 -1.81 21.68
C GLY A 49 -13.92 -2.32 20.28
N LYS A 50 -14.89 -2.38 19.36
CA LYS A 50 -14.68 -2.76 17.95
C LYS A 50 -14.60 -1.53 17.05
N LEU A 51 -13.93 -1.66 15.92
CA LEU A 51 -13.82 -0.58 14.95
C LEU A 51 -15.16 -0.35 14.22
N VAL A 52 -15.65 0.87 14.30
CA VAL A 52 -16.81 1.34 13.55
C VAL A 52 -16.33 2.10 12.32
N TYR A 53 -16.87 1.75 11.15
CA TYR A 53 -16.50 2.33 9.86
C TYR A 53 -17.62 3.18 9.29
N LYS A 54 -17.34 4.45 8.99
CA LYS A 54 -18.19 5.29 8.16
C LYS A 54 -18.19 4.78 6.72
N LYS A 55 -19.36 4.80 6.10
CA LYS A 55 -19.54 4.47 4.68
C LYS A 55 -19.97 5.70 3.90
N SER A 56 -19.50 5.80 2.66
CA SER A 56 -20.08 6.70 1.66
C SER A 56 -21.53 6.27 1.35
N PRO A 57 -22.34 7.13 0.71
CA PRO A 57 -23.66 6.72 0.20
C PRO A 57 -23.63 5.52 -0.75
N LYS A 58 -22.50 5.33 -1.47
CA LYS A 58 -22.29 4.16 -2.35
C LYS A 58 -21.76 2.94 -1.61
N GLY A 59 -21.47 3.05 -0.31
CA GLY A 59 -20.98 1.97 0.55
C GLY A 59 -19.46 1.91 0.71
N ASP A 60 -18.71 2.85 0.13
CA ASP A 60 -17.25 2.87 0.22
C ASP A 60 -16.79 3.19 1.63
N ARG A 61 -15.67 2.61 2.05
CA ARG A 61 -15.10 2.88 3.38
C ARG A 61 -13.59 2.76 3.36
N ILE A 62 -12.95 3.23 4.44
CA ILE A 62 -11.59 2.83 4.77
C ILE A 62 -11.56 1.31 4.92
N MET A 63 -10.63 0.67 4.22
CA MET A 63 -10.52 -0.79 4.16
C MET A 63 -9.82 -1.39 5.39
N ASP A 64 -9.89 -2.71 5.51
CA ASP A 64 -9.07 -3.47 6.46
C ASP A 64 -7.64 -3.65 5.92
N PHE A 65 -6.66 -2.99 6.55
CA PHE A 65 -5.24 -3.07 6.20
C PHE A 65 -4.49 -4.19 6.92
N SER A 66 -5.12 -4.87 7.88
CA SER A 66 -4.45 -5.84 8.75
C SER A 66 -3.89 -7.07 8.04
N HIS A 67 -4.23 -7.27 6.77
CA HIS A 67 -3.75 -8.37 5.93
C HIS A 67 -2.36 -8.14 5.32
N ALA A 68 -1.71 -7.01 5.62
CA ALA A 68 -0.35 -6.71 5.20
C ALA A 68 0.71 -7.42 6.07
N GLY A 69 1.75 -7.93 5.42
CA GLY A 69 2.91 -8.56 6.05
C GLY A 69 3.05 -10.05 5.74
N TYR A 70 4.15 -10.63 6.20
CA TYR A 70 4.48 -12.05 6.17
C TYR A 70 3.28 -12.90 6.60
N MET A 71 2.93 -13.92 5.79
CA MET A 71 1.79 -14.82 6.01
C MET A 71 0.43 -14.09 6.17
N GLY A 72 0.34 -12.83 5.73
CA GLY A 72 -0.87 -12.00 5.82
C GLY A 72 -0.96 -11.18 7.11
N GLY A 73 0.17 -10.92 7.78
CA GLY A 73 0.25 -10.09 8.99
C GLY A 73 -0.05 -10.85 10.28
N GLY A 74 0.50 -10.36 11.41
CA GLY A 74 0.29 -10.97 12.73
C GLY A 74 1.06 -12.26 13.01
N VAL A 75 2.01 -12.62 12.15
CA VAL A 75 2.85 -13.82 12.28
C VAL A 75 4.30 -13.39 12.51
N ALA A 76 4.94 -14.00 13.51
CA ALA A 76 6.36 -13.78 13.78
C ALA A 76 7.23 -14.24 12.61
N LEU A 77 8.27 -13.47 12.28
CA LEU A 77 9.28 -13.91 11.32
C LEU A 77 10.07 -15.09 11.92
N PRO A 78 10.28 -16.18 11.15
CA PRO A 78 10.88 -17.40 11.68
C PRO A 78 12.38 -17.24 11.94
N GLU A 79 12.89 -17.84 13.01
CA GLU A 79 14.32 -17.98 13.25
C GLU A 79 14.80 -19.36 12.79
N LEU A 80 15.39 -19.42 11.61
CA LEU A 80 15.84 -20.68 11.02
C LEU A 80 17.19 -21.17 11.59
N PRO A 81 17.39 -22.50 11.72
CA PRO A 81 18.68 -23.06 12.10
C PRO A 81 19.74 -22.75 11.04
N VAL A 82 20.94 -22.42 11.50
CA VAL A 82 22.11 -22.22 10.64
C VAL A 82 22.56 -23.56 10.08
N LYS A 83 22.73 -23.63 8.76
CA LYS A 83 23.16 -24.82 8.03
C LYS A 83 24.58 -24.70 7.50
N VAL A 84 24.97 -23.48 7.13
CA VAL A 84 26.31 -23.14 6.64
C VAL A 84 26.72 -21.81 7.25
N THR A 85 27.96 -21.74 7.75
CA THR A 85 28.58 -20.50 8.21
C THR A 85 29.69 -20.11 7.25
N VAL A 86 29.63 -18.89 6.72
CA VAL A 86 30.65 -18.30 5.85
C VAL A 86 31.47 -17.31 6.67
N LYS A 87 32.79 -17.38 6.54
CA LYS A 87 33.73 -16.38 7.06
C LYS A 87 34.26 -15.52 5.91
N PRO A 88 34.62 -14.26 6.15
CA PRO A 88 35.28 -13.46 5.11
C PRO A 88 36.60 -14.12 4.70
N LEU A 89 37.04 -13.87 3.47
CA LEU A 89 38.33 -14.34 2.99
C LEU A 89 39.47 -13.65 3.77
N SER A 90 40.62 -14.31 3.86
CA SER A 90 41.79 -13.79 4.59
C SER A 90 42.37 -12.52 3.95
N ASP A 91 42.30 -12.42 2.63
CA ASP A 91 42.52 -11.16 1.92
C ASP A 91 41.25 -10.31 2.00
N ALA A 92 41.36 -9.18 2.70
CA ALA A 92 40.25 -8.27 2.94
C ALA A 92 39.67 -7.62 1.67
N ASN A 93 40.38 -7.69 0.53
CA ASN A 93 39.92 -7.17 -0.76
C ASN A 93 39.41 -8.26 -1.71
N ALA A 94 39.56 -9.55 -1.35
CA ALA A 94 39.17 -10.64 -2.22
C ALA A 94 37.64 -10.75 -2.35
N ASP A 95 37.19 -11.00 -3.57
CA ASP A 95 35.77 -11.12 -3.88
C ASP A 95 35.14 -12.34 -3.20
N CYS A 96 34.13 -12.08 -2.37
CA CYS A 96 33.38 -13.07 -1.61
C CYS A 96 32.08 -13.49 -2.31
N THR A 97 31.78 -12.99 -3.51
CA THR A 97 30.48 -13.23 -4.17
C THR A 97 30.26 -14.72 -4.42
N ALA A 98 31.24 -15.39 -5.04
CA ALA A 98 31.15 -16.81 -5.34
C ALA A 98 31.11 -17.68 -4.07
N LEU A 99 31.83 -17.26 -3.03
CA LEU A 99 31.86 -17.93 -1.73
C LEU A 99 30.47 -17.91 -1.07
N ILE A 100 29.83 -16.74 -1.02
CA ILE A 100 28.49 -16.60 -0.43
C ILE A 100 27.46 -17.32 -1.29
N GLN A 101 27.55 -17.21 -2.62
CA GLN A 101 26.64 -17.91 -3.52
C GLN A 101 26.71 -19.43 -3.36
N ALA A 102 27.92 -20.01 -3.27
CA ALA A 102 28.10 -21.44 -3.06
C ALA A 102 27.45 -21.93 -1.75
N ALA A 103 27.53 -21.14 -0.68
CA ALA A 103 26.86 -21.46 0.59
C ALA A 103 25.33 -21.43 0.47
N ILE A 104 24.79 -20.45 -0.27
CA ILE A 104 23.35 -20.37 -0.58
C ILE A 104 22.93 -21.58 -1.42
N ASP A 105 23.70 -21.95 -2.43
CA ASP A 105 23.42 -23.09 -3.30
C ASP A 105 23.44 -24.40 -2.51
N GLN A 106 24.38 -24.55 -1.57
CA GLN A 106 24.44 -25.71 -0.66
C GLN A 106 23.17 -25.83 0.20
N VAL A 107 22.69 -24.73 0.79
CA VAL A 107 21.43 -24.75 1.56
C VAL A 107 20.23 -24.97 0.65
N SER A 108 20.25 -24.40 -0.56
CA SER A 108 19.19 -24.57 -1.57
C SER A 108 19.04 -26.03 -2.04
N ALA A 109 20.10 -26.84 -1.93
CA ALA A 109 20.06 -28.27 -2.25
C ALA A 109 19.48 -29.16 -1.12
N MET A 110 19.33 -28.64 0.10
CA MET A 110 18.79 -29.39 1.25
C MET A 110 17.27 -29.58 1.14
N PRO A 111 16.69 -30.70 1.60
CA PRO A 111 15.23 -30.90 1.54
C PRO A 111 14.47 -29.80 2.31
N LEU A 112 13.29 -29.42 1.81
CA LEU A 112 12.36 -28.59 2.54
C LEU A 112 11.84 -29.35 3.77
N ASP A 113 11.73 -28.66 4.89
CA ASP A 113 11.00 -29.15 6.06
C ASP A 113 9.48 -29.02 5.86
N LYS A 114 8.72 -29.49 6.85
CA LYS A 114 7.24 -29.46 6.84
C LYS A 114 6.63 -28.06 6.74
N ASN A 115 7.40 -27.02 7.07
CA ASN A 115 6.97 -25.62 7.05
C ASN A 115 7.49 -24.89 5.80
N GLY A 116 8.22 -25.57 4.91
CA GLY A 116 8.76 -25.00 3.68
C GLY A 116 10.12 -24.31 3.85
N PHE A 117 10.93 -24.68 4.85
CA PHE A 117 12.26 -24.13 5.07
C PHE A 117 13.38 -25.15 4.81
N ARG A 118 14.54 -24.65 4.36
CA ARG A 118 15.79 -25.41 4.23
C ARG A 118 16.78 -25.03 5.33
N GLY A 119 16.85 -23.74 5.65
CA GLY A 119 17.66 -23.19 6.73
C GLY A 119 18.34 -21.87 6.38
N ALA A 120 19.24 -21.43 7.24
CA ALA A 120 19.98 -20.18 7.09
C ALA A 120 21.44 -20.41 6.70
N VAL A 121 21.94 -19.55 5.80
CA VAL A 121 23.38 -19.26 5.64
C VAL A 121 23.71 -18.12 6.59
N LEU A 122 24.67 -18.33 7.49
CA LEU A 122 25.17 -17.32 8.41
C LEU A 122 26.47 -16.72 7.88
N LEU A 123 26.51 -15.40 7.69
CA LEU A 123 27.76 -14.66 7.56
C LEU A 123 28.29 -14.36 8.96
N ALA A 124 29.50 -14.80 9.27
CA ALA A 124 30.22 -14.40 10.47
C ALA A 124 30.49 -12.87 10.44
N PRO A 125 30.82 -12.24 11.58
CA PRO A 125 31.24 -10.84 11.60
C PRO A 125 32.43 -10.61 10.66
N GLY A 126 32.41 -9.48 9.95
CA GLY A 126 33.45 -9.10 8.99
C GLY A 126 32.92 -8.48 7.71
N THR A 127 33.85 -8.07 6.85
CA THR A 127 33.57 -7.41 5.57
C THR A 127 33.75 -8.38 4.42
N TYR A 128 32.78 -8.40 3.50
CA TYR A 128 32.71 -9.27 2.34
C TYR A 128 32.65 -8.40 1.07
N PRO A 129 33.79 -8.11 0.43
CA PRO A 129 33.80 -7.45 -0.88
C PRO A 129 33.02 -8.30 -1.90
N CYS A 130 32.06 -7.70 -2.61
CA CYS A 130 31.25 -8.40 -3.61
C CYS A 130 31.12 -7.55 -4.87
N SER A 131 31.66 -8.04 -5.98
CA SER A 131 31.62 -7.38 -7.29
C SER A 131 30.42 -7.75 -8.14
N LYS A 132 29.62 -8.73 -7.70
CA LYS A 132 28.45 -9.23 -8.42
C LYS A 132 27.27 -9.48 -7.47
N THR A 133 26.08 -9.61 -8.07
CA THR A 133 24.84 -9.92 -7.37
C THR A 133 24.86 -11.32 -6.74
N ILE A 134 24.48 -11.39 -5.46
CA ILE A 134 24.16 -12.62 -4.74
C ILE A 134 22.66 -12.94 -4.91
N LYS A 135 22.32 -14.20 -5.16
CA LYS A 135 20.94 -14.61 -5.48
C LYS A 135 20.43 -15.69 -4.54
N ILE A 136 19.20 -15.50 -4.04
CA ILE A 136 18.40 -16.51 -3.36
C ILE A 136 17.22 -16.84 -4.28
N MET A 137 17.25 -18.03 -4.88
CA MET A 137 16.26 -18.44 -5.90
C MET A 137 15.41 -19.64 -5.50
N ALA A 138 15.75 -20.30 -4.39
CA ALA A 138 15.04 -21.46 -3.88
C ALA A 138 14.22 -21.10 -2.64
N ASP A 139 13.06 -21.73 -2.51
CA ASP A 139 12.20 -21.57 -1.34
C ASP A 139 12.91 -21.99 -0.05
N GLY A 140 12.56 -21.33 1.05
CA GLY A 140 12.97 -21.75 2.38
C GLY A 140 14.40 -21.38 2.78
N VAL A 141 15.06 -20.50 2.03
CA VAL A 141 16.46 -20.12 2.25
C VAL A 141 16.56 -18.71 2.81
N VAL A 142 17.36 -18.56 3.87
CA VAL A 142 17.64 -17.27 4.49
C VAL A 142 19.13 -16.96 4.43
N LEU A 143 19.48 -15.74 4.03
CA LEU A 143 20.82 -15.19 4.25
C LEU A 143 20.78 -14.29 5.49
N ARG A 144 21.56 -14.66 6.50
CA ARG A 144 21.64 -13.98 7.80
C ARG A 144 23.05 -13.48 8.04
N GLY A 145 23.20 -12.22 8.44
CA GLY A 145 24.45 -11.72 9.02
C GLY A 145 24.49 -11.80 10.54
N SER A 146 25.62 -11.37 11.11
CA SER A 146 25.88 -11.31 12.55
C SER A 146 25.63 -9.92 13.15
N GLY A 147 24.78 -9.11 12.52
CA GLY A 147 24.43 -7.75 12.94
C GLY A 147 24.57 -6.73 11.81
N LYS A 148 23.76 -5.68 11.86
CA LYS A 148 23.72 -4.60 10.86
C LYS A 148 24.63 -3.40 11.16
N SER A 149 25.34 -3.42 12.28
CA SER A 149 26.31 -2.37 12.66
C SER A 149 27.61 -2.53 11.87
N ALA A 150 28.53 -1.56 12.04
CA ALA A 150 29.88 -1.63 11.47
C ALA A 150 30.75 -2.78 12.02
N THR A 151 30.34 -3.43 13.11
CA THR A 151 31.03 -4.59 13.71
C THR A 151 30.37 -5.92 13.39
N GLY A 152 29.23 -5.89 12.66
CA GLY A 152 28.51 -7.08 12.23
C GLY A 152 29.01 -7.64 10.90
N SER A 153 28.09 -8.09 10.05
CA SER A 153 28.41 -8.58 8.71
C SER A 153 28.15 -7.51 7.67
N ILE A 154 29.18 -7.16 6.89
CA ILE A 154 29.13 -6.08 5.90
C ILE A 154 29.33 -6.66 4.51
N ILE A 155 28.33 -6.55 3.64
CA ILE A 155 28.51 -6.73 2.21
C ILE A 155 29.00 -5.40 1.64
N SER A 156 30.24 -5.37 1.16
CA SER A 156 30.84 -4.18 0.54
C SER A 156 30.80 -4.33 -0.97
N MET A 157 29.95 -3.57 -1.65
CA MET A 157 29.78 -3.65 -3.10
C MET A 157 31.00 -3.07 -3.82
N SER A 158 31.46 -3.74 -4.87
CA SER A 158 32.57 -3.31 -5.72
C SER A 158 32.27 -3.61 -7.19
N GLY A 159 33.24 -3.39 -8.08
CA GLY A 159 33.12 -3.72 -9.51
C GLY A 159 32.14 -2.81 -10.27
N ASP A 160 31.45 -3.39 -11.24
CA ASP A 160 30.41 -2.69 -12.01
C ASP A 160 29.13 -2.53 -11.18
N LYS A 161 28.35 -1.49 -11.48
CA LYS A 161 27.08 -1.18 -10.81
C LYS A 161 26.08 -2.34 -10.95
N HIS A 162 25.59 -2.86 -9.81
CA HIS A 162 24.70 -4.03 -9.75
C HIS A 162 23.76 -3.99 -8.52
N VAL A 163 22.83 -4.95 -8.44
CA VAL A 163 22.01 -5.19 -7.24
C VAL A 163 22.78 -6.08 -6.27
N ALA A 164 22.95 -5.73 -4.99
CA ALA A 164 23.72 -6.55 -4.06
C ALA A 164 23.07 -7.93 -3.89
N ILE A 165 21.76 -7.96 -3.60
CA ILE A 165 21.03 -9.20 -3.34
C ILE A 165 19.70 -9.24 -4.09
N ILE A 166 19.44 -10.35 -4.77
CA ILE A 166 18.14 -10.66 -5.38
C ILE A 166 17.50 -11.87 -4.70
N LEU A 167 16.27 -11.72 -4.23
CA LEU A 167 15.40 -12.80 -3.78
C LEU A 167 14.32 -12.98 -4.85
N SER A 168 14.45 -13.97 -5.73
CA SER A 168 13.46 -14.26 -6.77
C SER A 168 13.71 -15.62 -7.41
N ASN A 169 12.65 -16.34 -7.78
CA ASN A 169 12.72 -17.56 -8.58
C ASN A 169 12.61 -17.28 -10.10
N ALA A 170 13.13 -16.13 -10.55
CA ALA A 170 13.08 -15.62 -11.92
C ALA A 170 11.68 -15.37 -12.50
N VAL A 171 10.63 -15.46 -11.68
CA VAL A 171 9.29 -14.98 -12.05
C VAL A 171 9.35 -13.50 -12.39
N ASN A 172 8.73 -13.14 -13.51
CA ASN A 172 8.68 -11.77 -13.99
C ASN A 172 8.15 -10.84 -12.90
N GLN A 173 8.84 -9.73 -12.67
CA GLN A 173 8.45 -8.70 -11.69
C GLN A 173 7.11 -8.03 -12.04
N ARG A 174 6.62 -8.19 -13.28
CA ARG A 174 5.30 -7.75 -13.75
C ARG A 174 4.20 -8.80 -13.53
N ILE A 175 4.26 -9.56 -12.44
CA ILE A 175 3.24 -10.54 -12.06
C ILE A 175 2.76 -10.23 -10.65
N GLY A 176 1.46 -10.24 -10.42
CA GLY A 176 0.86 -9.66 -9.22
C GLY A 176 -0.04 -8.49 -9.54
N ASN A 177 -0.25 -7.63 -8.53
CA ASN A 177 -0.98 -6.39 -8.68
C ASN A 177 -0.23 -5.46 -9.63
N ARG A 178 -0.86 -5.05 -10.74
CA ARG A 178 -0.17 -4.33 -11.83
C ARG A 178 -1.14 -3.64 -12.79
N LEU A 179 -0.56 -2.76 -13.61
CA LEU A 179 -1.08 -2.52 -14.96
C LEU A 179 -0.69 -3.68 -15.89
N GLY A 180 -1.68 -4.34 -16.46
CA GLY A 180 -1.53 -5.41 -17.44
C GLY A 180 -2.13 -5.04 -18.80
N ASN A 181 -1.94 -5.91 -19.78
CA ASN A 181 -2.59 -5.82 -21.08
C ASN A 181 -3.76 -6.82 -21.12
N ALA A 182 -4.79 -6.51 -21.91
CA ALA A 182 -5.78 -7.50 -22.30
C ALA A 182 -5.21 -8.44 -23.36
N ASN A 183 -5.50 -9.74 -23.25
CA ASN A 183 -5.28 -10.72 -24.30
C ASN A 183 -6.65 -11.20 -24.79
N GLU A 184 -6.85 -11.25 -26.11
CA GLU A 184 -8.15 -11.57 -26.73
C GLU A 184 -8.61 -13.02 -26.45
N ASP A 185 -7.66 -13.93 -26.19
CA ASP A 185 -7.93 -15.36 -25.96
C ASP A 185 -8.20 -15.72 -24.49
N GLU A 186 -8.00 -14.81 -23.54
CA GLU A 186 -8.16 -15.10 -22.11
C GLU A 186 -9.63 -15.13 -21.69
N LYS A 187 -10.13 -16.35 -21.43
CA LYS A 187 -11.49 -16.57 -20.90
C LYS A 187 -11.54 -16.33 -19.40
N GLY A 188 -12.13 -15.21 -18.98
CA GLY A 188 -12.52 -14.95 -17.59
C GLY A 188 -14.02 -15.10 -17.35
N ILE A 189 -14.42 -15.03 -16.08
CA ILE A 189 -15.84 -14.93 -15.69
C ILE A 189 -16.19 -13.48 -15.37
N LYS A 190 -17.29 -12.98 -15.92
CA LYS A 190 -17.76 -11.61 -15.70
C LYS A 190 -18.25 -11.41 -14.26
N ILE A 191 -17.88 -10.28 -13.66
CA ILE A 191 -18.57 -9.73 -12.49
C ILE A 191 -19.90 -9.11 -12.93
N THR A 192 -20.97 -9.37 -12.18
CA THR A 192 -22.33 -8.91 -12.51
C THR A 192 -22.82 -7.75 -11.63
N ASP A 193 -22.10 -7.40 -10.57
CA ASP A 193 -22.44 -6.25 -9.75
C ASP A 193 -22.32 -4.96 -10.56
N LYS A 194 -23.32 -4.08 -10.42
CA LYS A 194 -23.27 -2.74 -11.04
C LYS A 194 -22.21 -1.86 -10.39
N TYR A 195 -22.03 -2.03 -9.09
CA TYR A 195 -21.06 -1.31 -8.29
C TYR A 195 -20.52 -2.18 -7.16
N ILE A 196 -19.20 -2.24 -7.02
CA ILE A 196 -18.51 -2.82 -5.87
C ILE A 196 -17.81 -1.68 -5.13
N PRO A 197 -18.19 -1.40 -3.88
CA PRO A 197 -17.56 -0.35 -3.08
C PRO A 197 -16.11 -0.65 -2.73
N GLY A 198 -15.28 0.40 -2.61
CA GLY A 198 -13.94 0.30 -2.05
C GLY A 198 -13.97 -0.26 -0.61
N GLY A 199 -13.15 -1.26 -0.33
CA GLY A 199 -13.14 -1.98 0.95
C GLY A 199 -14.14 -3.13 1.06
N SER A 200 -14.73 -3.57 -0.06
CA SER A 200 -15.59 -4.76 -0.13
C SER A 200 -14.78 -6.05 -0.19
N ASN A 201 -15.25 -7.11 0.45
CA ASN A 201 -14.62 -8.44 0.43
C ASN A 201 -15.42 -9.46 -0.38
N SER A 202 -16.45 -9.04 -1.14
CA SER A 202 -17.23 -9.96 -1.96
C SER A 202 -17.76 -9.29 -3.21
N PHE A 203 -18.03 -10.11 -4.21
CA PHE A 203 -18.67 -9.75 -5.48
C PHE A 203 -19.40 -10.97 -6.04
N THR A 204 -20.25 -10.74 -7.04
CA THR A 204 -21.06 -11.74 -7.72
C THR A 204 -20.54 -11.93 -9.14
N VAL A 205 -20.36 -13.18 -9.54
CA VAL A 205 -19.95 -13.54 -10.90
C VAL A 205 -21.09 -14.17 -11.68
N ALA A 206 -21.00 -14.17 -13.01
CA ALA A 206 -22.00 -14.81 -13.86
C ALA A 206 -22.11 -16.33 -13.61
N ASN A 207 -20.99 -16.99 -13.33
CA ASN A 207 -20.95 -18.43 -13.02
C ASN A 207 -19.71 -18.77 -12.17
N ALA A 208 -19.93 -19.19 -10.92
CA ALA A 208 -18.83 -19.54 -10.01
C ALA A 208 -18.37 -21.02 -10.08
N SER A 209 -19.01 -21.87 -10.90
CA SER A 209 -18.74 -23.34 -10.92
C SER A 209 -17.31 -23.73 -11.26
N GLY A 210 -16.56 -22.86 -11.95
CA GLY A 210 -15.15 -23.07 -12.28
C GLY A 210 -14.16 -22.70 -11.16
N PHE A 211 -14.64 -22.09 -10.07
CA PHE A 211 -13.82 -21.66 -8.95
C PHE A 211 -13.98 -22.56 -7.73
N LYS A 212 -12.96 -22.59 -6.88
CA LYS A 212 -12.94 -23.31 -5.62
C LYS A 212 -12.49 -22.40 -4.49
N VAL A 213 -12.96 -22.69 -3.28
CA VAL A 213 -12.43 -22.06 -2.07
C VAL A 213 -10.94 -22.37 -1.97
N GLY A 214 -10.14 -21.33 -1.75
CA GLY A 214 -8.69 -21.41 -1.68
C GLY A 214 -7.96 -21.04 -2.97
N ASP A 215 -8.66 -20.94 -4.11
CA ASP A 215 -8.05 -20.52 -5.38
C ASP A 215 -7.49 -19.11 -5.27
N ASN A 216 -6.33 -18.89 -5.90
CA ASN A 216 -5.87 -17.55 -6.21
C ASN A 216 -6.53 -17.10 -7.51
N ILE A 217 -6.97 -15.85 -7.54
CA ILE A 217 -7.61 -15.24 -8.69
C ILE A 217 -6.99 -13.89 -8.99
N GLU A 218 -7.11 -13.46 -10.25
CA GLU A 218 -6.95 -12.08 -10.67
C GLU A 218 -8.33 -11.46 -10.92
N VAL A 219 -8.59 -10.31 -10.30
CA VAL A 219 -9.69 -9.41 -10.65
C VAL A 219 -9.13 -8.35 -11.59
N ARG A 220 -9.64 -8.32 -12.82
CA ARG A 220 -9.12 -7.48 -13.90
C ARG A 220 -10.15 -6.44 -14.32
N LYS A 221 -9.90 -5.17 -13.98
CA LYS A 221 -10.74 -4.02 -14.33
C LYS A 221 -10.22 -3.40 -15.63
N PRO A 222 -11.04 -3.29 -16.69
CA PRO A 222 -10.63 -2.66 -17.93
C PRO A 222 -10.46 -1.15 -17.76
N VAL A 223 -9.42 -0.61 -18.41
CA VAL A 223 -9.19 0.83 -18.54
C VAL A 223 -9.83 1.27 -19.85
N THR A 224 -10.96 1.95 -19.76
CA THR A 224 -11.73 2.41 -20.93
C THR A 224 -11.63 3.91 -21.10
N ASP A 225 -12.01 4.42 -22.28
CA ASP A 225 -12.14 5.86 -22.51
C ASP A 225 -13.12 6.51 -21.53
N LYS A 226 -14.26 5.87 -21.22
CA LYS A 226 -15.23 6.41 -20.26
C LYS A 226 -14.62 6.58 -18.88
N TRP A 227 -13.81 5.61 -18.44
CA TRP A 227 -13.12 5.71 -17.16
C TRP A 227 -12.04 6.79 -17.19
N VAL A 228 -11.19 6.83 -18.22
CA VAL A 228 -10.12 7.85 -18.33
C VAL A 228 -10.71 9.27 -18.39
N ASN A 229 -11.81 9.47 -19.10
CA ASN A 229 -12.57 10.73 -19.14
C ASN A 229 -13.17 11.08 -17.78
N PHE A 230 -13.80 10.12 -17.10
CA PHE A 230 -14.34 10.32 -15.75
C PHE A 230 -13.25 10.73 -14.75
N MET A 231 -12.06 10.14 -14.87
CA MET A 231 -10.89 10.47 -14.06
C MET A 231 -10.24 11.81 -14.44
N GLN A 232 -10.73 12.48 -15.50
CA GLN A 232 -10.23 13.74 -16.06
C GLN A 232 -8.75 13.66 -16.49
N MET A 233 -8.36 12.51 -17.07
CA MET A 233 -6.96 12.22 -17.47
C MET A 233 -6.79 12.04 -18.98
N ASN A 234 -7.79 12.45 -19.76
CA ASN A 234 -7.80 12.36 -21.22
C ASN A 234 -7.18 13.57 -21.94
N ASP A 235 -6.72 14.57 -21.20
CA ASP A 235 -6.27 15.88 -21.70
C ASP A 235 -4.84 16.24 -21.24
N LEU A 236 -4.03 15.25 -20.87
CA LEU A 236 -2.67 15.52 -20.42
C LEU A 236 -1.81 15.99 -21.60
N VAL A 237 -1.20 17.17 -21.45
CA VAL A 237 -0.29 17.75 -22.43
C VAL A 237 1.00 18.20 -21.74
N ARG A 238 2.14 18.02 -22.42
CA ARG A 238 3.44 18.55 -22.01
C ARG A 238 4.21 18.97 -23.25
N ASP A 239 4.74 20.19 -23.25
CA ASP A 239 5.52 20.75 -24.36
C ASP A 239 4.78 20.66 -25.72
N GLY A 240 3.46 20.89 -25.69
CA GLY A 240 2.57 20.78 -26.86
C GLY A 240 2.23 19.35 -27.29
N GLN A 241 2.79 18.33 -26.63
CA GLN A 241 2.58 16.92 -26.99
C GLN A 241 1.60 16.22 -26.02
N PRO A 242 0.64 15.44 -26.54
CA PRO A 242 -0.23 14.60 -25.71
C PRO A 242 0.59 13.61 -24.87
N GLN A 243 0.20 13.46 -23.61
CA GLN A 243 0.73 12.46 -22.69
C GLN A 243 -0.35 11.45 -22.34
N THR A 244 0.03 10.22 -22.04
CA THR A 244 -0.93 9.16 -21.70
C THR A 244 -0.78 8.80 -20.24
N TRP A 245 -1.87 8.94 -19.47
CA TRP A 245 -1.91 8.47 -18.09
C TRP A 245 -1.82 6.95 -18.02
N ILE A 246 -2.92 6.28 -18.34
CA ILE A 246 -2.99 4.82 -18.50
C ILE A 246 -3.59 4.58 -19.87
N LYS A 247 -2.95 3.70 -20.65
CA LYS A 247 -3.39 3.39 -22.00
C LYS A 247 -4.76 2.68 -21.96
N VAL A 248 -5.72 3.19 -22.73
CA VAL A 248 -7.03 2.55 -22.93
C VAL A 248 -6.85 1.16 -23.54
N GLY A 249 -7.63 0.18 -23.06
CA GLY A 249 -7.47 -1.25 -23.34
C GLY A 249 -6.47 -1.96 -22.42
N SER A 250 -5.79 -1.24 -21.51
CA SER A 250 -5.03 -1.88 -20.43
C SER A 250 -5.95 -2.41 -19.34
N LEU A 251 -5.40 -3.22 -18.43
CA LEU A 251 -6.11 -3.78 -17.28
C LEU A 251 -5.47 -3.31 -15.97
N LEU A 252 -6.29 -2.89 -15.01
CA LEU A 252 -5.92 -2.83 -13.61
C LEU A 252 -6.15 -4.21 -12.98
N ILE A 253 -5.07 -4.89 -12.62
CA ILE A 253 -5.10 -6.28 -12.15
C ILE A 253 -4.81 -6.33 -10.66
N THR A 254 -5.66 -7.04 -9.91
CA THR A 254 -5.51 -7.28 -8.48
C THR A 254 -5.63 -8.77 -8.16
N GLU A 255 -4.67 -9.32 -7.42
CA GLU A 255 -4.69 -10.70 -6.97
C GLU A 255 -5.38 -10.87 -5.63
N ARG A 256 -6.24 -11.89 -5.51
CA ARG A 256 -6.92 -12.24 -4.26
C ARG A 256 -7.04 -13.76 -4.12
N ARG A 257 -7.38 -14.22 -2.93
CA ARG A 257 -7.73 -15.63 -2.70
C ARG A 257 -9.20 -15.75 -2.34
N ILE A 258 -9.86 -16.79 -2.86
CA ILE A 258 -11.25 -17.08 -2.54
C ILE A 258 -11.34 -17.67 -1.13
N ALA A 259 -12.05 -16.99 -0.23
CA ALA A 259 -12.32 -17.45 1.13
C ALA A 259 -13.62 -18.26 1.23
N ALA A 260 -14.64 -17.92 0.43
CA ALA A 260 -15.91 -18.65 0.40
C ALA A 260 -16.64 -18.47 -0.95
N ILE A 261 -17.47 -19.45 -1.30
CA ILE A 261 -18.38 -19.39 -2.46
C ILE A 261 -19.78 -19.75 -1.96
N ASN A 262 -20.76 -18.88 -2.23
CA ASN A 262 -22.18 -19.15 -1.98
C ASN A 262 -22.99 -18.84 -3.25
N GLY A 263 -23.41 -19.88 -3.96
CA GLY A 263 -23.93 -19.75 -5.31
C GLY A 263 -22.91 -19.06 -6.22
N ASN A 264 -23.31 -17.92 -6.80
CA ASN A 264 -22.45 -17.09 -7.65
C ASN A 264 -21.72 -15.97 -6.91
N LYS A 265 -21.89 -15.85 -5.58
CA LYS A 265 -21.21 -14.85 -4.77
C LYS A 265 -19.87 -15.40 -4.26
N ILE A 266 -18.79 -14.71 -4.62
CA ILE A 266 -17.43 -14.99 -4.18
C ILE A 266 -17.09 -14.06 -3.01
N THR A 267 -16.56 -14.62 -1.94
CA THR A 267 -15.97 -13.87 -0.81
C THR A 267 -14.46 -14.07 -0.83
N LEU A 268 -13.72 -12.99 -0.62
CA LEU A 268 -12.27 -12.90 -0.66
C LEU A 268 -11.70 -12.90 0.76
N ASP A 269 -10.47 -13.39 0.89
CA ASP A 269 -9.72 -13.33 2.14
C ASP A 269 -9.26 -11.91 2.50
N VAL A 270 -8.99 -11.08 1.49
CA VAL A 270 -8.57 -9.68 1.62
C VAL A 270 -9.54 -8.78 0.85
N PRO A 271 -9.97 -7.62 1.40
CA PRO A 271 -10.83 -6.69 0.69
C PRO A 271 -10.23 -6.19 -0.63
N LEU A 272 -11.09 -5.85 -1.58
CA LEU A 272 -10.73 -5.08 -2.76
C LEU A 272 -10.46 -3.62 -2.36
N VAL A 273 -9.40 -3.08 -2.93
CA VAL A 273 -8.81 -1.80 -2.53
C VAL A 273 -9.22 -0.66 -3.46
N ASP A 274 -9.89 -0.97 -4.57
CA ASP A 274 -10.48 -0.02 -5.49
C ASP A 274 -11.99 -0.26 -5.59
N SER A 275 -12.72 0.72 -6.12
CA SER A 275 -14.12 0.55 -6.51
C SER A 275 -14.23 0.06 -7.96
N TYR A 276 -15.31 -0.66 -8.24
CA TYR A 276 -15.61 -1.20 -9.57
C TYR A 276 -17.01 -0.74 -9.95
N ASP A 277 -17.11 0.09 -10.99
CA ASP A 277 -18.37 0.69 -11.43
C ASP A 277 -18.59 0.36 -12.91
N ALA A 278 -19.62 -0.44 -13.18
CA ALA A 278 -19.92 -0.95 -14.51
C ALA A 278 -20.32 0.16 -15.50
N ASN A 279 -20.68 1.36 -15.03
CA ASN A 279 -20.99 2.49 -15.91
C ASN A 279 -19.78 2.95 -16.74
N TYR A 280 -18.55 2.62 -16.30
CA TYR A 280 -17.32 3.05 -16.96
C TYR A 280 -16.58 1.92 -17.69
N THR A 281 -17.21 0.78 -17.97
CA THR A 281 -16.51 -0.36 -18.59
C THR A 281 -16.86 -0.64 -20.06
N ASN A 282 -17.70 0.17 -20.75
CA ASN A 282 -17.91 0.10 -22.21
C ASN A 282 -18.22 -1.31 -22.78
N ASP A 283 -19.23 -2.01 -22.26
CA ASP A 283 -19.59 -3.41 -22.59
C ASP A 283 -18.51 -4.47 -22.27
N GLU A 284 -17.25 -4.07 -22.16
CA GLU A 284 -16.24 -4.77 -21.40
C GLU A 284 -16.69 -4.79 -19.92
N THR A 285 -16.36 -5.86 -19.21
CA THR A 285 -16.75 -6.01 -17.80
C THR A 285 -15.53 -6.35 -16.98
N THR A 286 -15.57 -6.07 -15.68
CA THR A 286 -14.54 -6.59 -14.78
C THR A 286 -14.58 -8.12 -14.82
N MET A 287 -13.43 -8.74 -15.03
CA MET A 287 -13.30 -10.19 -15.19
C MET A 287 -12.57 -10.80 -14.01
N VAL A 288 -12.88 -12.07 -13.73
CA VAL A 288 -12.21 -12.90 -12.73
C VAL A 288 -11.60 -14.11 -13.41
N LEU A 289 -10.31 -14.35 -13.16
CA LEU A 289 -9.54 -15.44 -13.73
C LEU A 289 -8.81 -16.18 -12.62
N VAL A 290 -8.65 -17.50 -12.77
CA VAL A 290 -7.77 -18.29 -11.91
C VAL A 290 -6.32 -17.89 -12.17
N ASN A 291 -5.51 -17.90 -11.12
CA ASN A 291 -4.13 -17.49 -11.14
C ASN A 291 -3.22 -18.51 -10.44
N ASP A 292 -2.33 -19.14 -11.20
CA ASP A 292 -1.45 -20.21 -10.71
C ASP A 292 0.02 -19.81 -10.55
N VAL A 293 0.30 -18.51 -10.50
CA VAL A 293 1.67 -17.98 -10.37
C VAL A 293 2.41 -18.62 -9.18
N LYS A 294 3.59 -19.18 -9.46
CA LYS A 294 4.47 -19.78 -8.46
C LYS A 294 5.61 -18.84 -8.14
N ARG A 295 5.49 -18.08 -7.04
CA ARG A 295 6.54 -17.17 -6.55
C ARG A 295 7.54 -17.91 -5.67
N LEU A 296 8.72 -17.33 -5.51
CA LEU A 296 9.65 -17.67 -4.41
C LEU A 296 8.89 -17.58 -3.08
N LYS A 297 9.08 -18.56 -2.19
CA LYS A 297 8.45 -18.58 -0.87
C LYS A 297 9.43 -18.72 0.28
N GLN A 298 9.03 -18.24 1.46
CA GLN A 298 9.73 -18.53 2.70
C GLN A 298 11.22 -18.14 2.67
N ALA A 299 11.54 -17.04 1.99
CA ALA A 299 12.90 -16.56 1.81
C ALA A 299 13.14 -15.24 2.54
N GLY A 300 14.33 -15.09 3.12
CA GLY A 300 14.65 -13.97 3.99
C GLY A 300 16.06 -13.43 3.81
N LEU A 301 16.21 -12.13 4.07
CA LEU A 301 17.49 -11.46 4.22
C LEU A 301 17.49 -10.70 5.55
N GLU A 302 18.45 -11.00 6.42
CA GLU A 302 18.43 -10.44 7.77
C GLU A 302 19.78 -10.14 8.41
N ASN A 303 19.76 -9.20 9.36
CA ASN A 303 20.83 -8.90 10.31
C ASN A 303 22.19 -8.56 9.66
N LEU A 304 22.20 -7.72 8.62
CA LEU A 304 23.46 -7.33 7.96
C LEU A 304 23.45 -5.90 7.43
N ARG A 305 24.64 -5.42 7.09
CA ARG A 305 24.85 -4.13 6.44
C ARG A 305 25.23 -4.32 4.97
N ILE A 306 24.68 -3.51 4.09
CA ILE A 306 25.10 -3.42 2.68
C ILE A 306 25.65 -2.02 2.46
N VAL A 307 26.87 -1.92 1.93
CA VAL A 307 27.55 -0.65 1.67
C VAL A 307 27.93 -0.59 0.20
N SER A 308 27.49 0.46 -0.50
CA SER A 308 28.04 0.78 -1.82
C SER A 308 29.02 1.95 -1.75
N PRO A 309 29.90 2.12 -2.76
CA PRO A 309 30.56 3.39 -2.99
C PRO A 309 29.56 4.55 -3.07
N PRO A 310 29.93 5.78 -2.63
CA PRO A 310 29.08 6.96 -2.75
C PRO A 310 28.52 7.15 -4.17
N GLN A 311 27.25 7.54 -4.27
CA GLN A 311 26.53 7.65 -5.54
C GLN A 311 26.03 9.06 -5.79
N ALA A 312 26.95 10.01 -5.96
CA ALA A 312 26.65 11.36 -6.43
C ALA A 312 26.39 11.35 -7.94
N VAL A 313 25.28 10.74 -8.35
CA VAL A 313 24.90 10.56 -9.76
C VAL A 313 23.39 10.75 -9.94
N ASN A 314 22.99 10.96 -11.19
CA ASN A 314 21.59 10.89 -11.57
C ASN A 314 21.09 9.43 -11.60
N HIS A 315 19.88 9.18 -11.09
CA HIS A 315 19.26 7.85 -11.04
C HIS A 315 19.03 7.19 -12.42
N THR A 316 19.15 7.94 -13.52
CA THR A 316 19.08 7.41 -14.90
C THR A 316 20.37 6.70 -15.35
N LYS A 317 21.45 6.78 -14.56
CA LYS A 317 22.70 6.04 -14.80
C LYS A 317 22.64 4.68 -14.11
N SER A 318 23.61 3.81 -14.39
CA SER A 318 23.74 2.54 -13.67
C SER A 318 24.02 2.78 -12.18
N LEU A 319 23.29 2.09 -11.30
CA LEU A 319 23.34 2.28 -9.85
C LEU A 319 23.73 1.00 -9.11
N TYR A 320 24.23 1.18 -7.89
CA TYR A 320 24.24 0.13 -6.88
C TYR A 320 22.91 0.15 -6.14
N TYR A 321 22.15 -0.93 -6.32
CA TYR A 321 20.89 -1.18 -5.63
C TYR A 321 21.14 -2.14 -4.48
N ALA A 322 20.46 -2.00 -3.34
CA ALA A 322 20.65 -2.93 -2.24
C ALA A 322 19.94 -4.26 -2.50
N VAL A 323 18.61 -4.24 -2.60
CA VAL A 323 17.79 -5.45 -2.60
C VAL A 323 16.68 -5.37 -3.64
N ARG A 324 16.48 -6.48 -4.36
CA ARG A 324 15.28 -6.72 -5.16
C ARG A 324 14.63 -8.02 -4.69
N LEU A 325 13.40 -7.94 -4.20
CA LEU A 325 12.66 -9.08 -3.67
C LEU A 325 11.38 -9.28 -4.49
N ASN A 326 11.20 -10.44 -5.11
CA ASN A 326 9.95 -10.84 -5.73
C ASN A 326 9.52 -12.21 -5.17
N GLY A 327 8.49 -12.24 -4.33
CA GLY A 327 8.15 -13.44 -3.57
C GLY A 327 6.77 -13.43 -2.92
N GLU A 328 6.46 -14.52 -2.24
CA GLU A 328 5.29 -14.72 -1.40
C GLU A 328 5.73 -15.22 -0.02
N ASP A 329 5.31 -14.58 1.07
CA ASP A 329 5.78 -14.93 2.42
C ASP A 329 7.30 -14.81 2.56
N CYS A 330 7.83 -13.65 2.16
CA CYS A 330 9.26 -13.33 2.25
C CYS A 330 9.48 -12.12 3.15
N TRP A 331 10.71 -11.93 3.62
CA TRP A 331 11.02 -10.80 4.51
C TRP A 331 12.41 -10.20 4.32
N LEU A 332 12.51 -8.93 4.72
CA LEU A 332 13.76 -8.22 4.96
C LEU A 332 13.74 -7.75 6.42
N LYS A 333 14.75 -8.06 7.21
CA LYS A 333 14.74 -7.76 8.65
C LYS A 333 16.09 -7.22 9.11
N ASP A 334 16.11 -6.12 9.84
CA ASP A 334 17.33 -5.61 10.49
C ASP A 334 18.49 -5.39 9.50
N LEU A 335 18.29 -4.47 8.55
CA LEU A 335 19.29 -4.12 7.54
C LEU A 335 19.68 -2.64 7.62
N ASP A 336 20.96 -2.34 7.45
CA ASP A 336 21.47 -0.99 7.21
C ASP A 336 22.01 -0.91 5.78
N LEU A 337 21.45 -0.01 4.96
CA LEU A 337 21.74 0.14 3.54
C LEU A 337 22.41 1.50 3.32
N MET A 338 23.72 1.48 3.12
CA MET A 338 24.56 2.67 3.11
C MET A 338 24.92 3.06 1.68
N GLU A 339 24.61 4.30 1.30
CA GLU A 339 24.89 4.91 -0.01
C GLU A 339 24.26 4.23 -1.24
N THR A 340 23.52 3.13 -1.04
CA THR A 340 22.73 2.51 -2.10
C THR A 340 21.65 3.48 -2.59
N MET A 341 21.23 3.35 -3.85
CA MET A 341 20.26 4.23 -4.48
C MET A 341 19.17 3.37 -5.11
N GLU A 342 17.92 3.82 -5.02
CA GLU A 342 16.76 2.97 -5.28
C GLU A 342 16.84 1.66 -4.50
N SER A 343 17.12 1.82 -3.20
CA SER A 343 17.71 0.79 -2.36
C SER A 343 16.90 -0.52 -2.34
N VAL A 344 15.59 -0.46 -2.12
CA VAL A 344 14.74 -1.65 -1.99
C VAL A 344 13.57 -1.60 -2.96
N GLY A 345 13.49 -2.58 -3.85
CA GLY A 345 12.34 -2.79 -4.73
C GLY A 345 11.69 -4.14 -4.43
N THR A 346 10.36 -4.17 -4.33
CA THR A 346 9.62 -5.42 -4.11
C THR A 346 8.63 -5.74 -5.23
N GLY A 347 8.33 -7.02 -5.39
CA GLY A 347 7.26 -7.60 -6.18
C GLY A 347 6.62 -8.77 -5.43
N GLY A 348 5.41 -9.18 -5.85
CA GLY A 348 4.72 -10.33 -5.26
C GLY A 348 3.74 -9.95 -4.15
N ARG A 349 3.69 -10.72 -3.05
CA ARG A 349 2.73 -10.47 -1.96
C ARG A 349 3.11 -11.01 -0.58
N ARG A 350 2.46 -10.53 0.49
CA ARG A 350 2.67 -11.00 1.88
C ARG A 350 4.14 -10.89 2.29
N ILE A 351 4.67 -9.67 2.20
CA ILE A 351 6.07 -9.36 2.47
C ILE A 351 6.16 -8.46 3.69
N THR A 352 7.10 -8.76 4.60
CA THR A 352 7.45 -7.86 5.71
C THR A 352 8.85 -7.29 5.51
N ILE A 353 8.98 -5.97 5.55
CA ILE A 353 10.25 -5.26 5.64
C ILE A 353 10.28 -4.61 7.03
N GLN A 354 11.12 -5.09 7.92
CA GLN A 354 11.14 -4.65 9.32
C GLN A 354 12.52 -4.12 9.72
N ARG A 355 12.56 -2.93 10.32
CA ARG A 355 13.79 -2.30 10.83
C ARG A 355 14.91 -2.19 9.78
N VAL A 356 14.53 -1.82 8.56
CA VAL A 356 15.45 -1.55 7.44
C VAL A 356 15.69 -0.05 7.31
N ALA A 357 16.95 0.37 7.38
CA ALA A 357 17.37 1.76 7.29
C ALA A 357 18.16 2.00 6.00
N VAL A 358 17.82 3.06 5.26
CA VAL A 358 18.60 3.58 4.14
C VAL A 358 19.26 4.87 4.59
N ILE A 359 20.59 4.96 4.48
CA ILE A 359 21.36 6.15 4.87
C ILE A 359 22.19 6.62 3.68
N ARG A 360 21.95 7.87 3.26
CA ARG A 360 22.62 8.48 2.12
C ARG A 360 23.20 9.84 2.48
N LYS A 361 24.52 9.96 2.33
CA LYS A 361 25.24 11.22 2.46
C LYS A 361 25.63 11.80 1.10
N ALA A 362 25.82 10.97 0.08
CA ALA A 362 26.05 11.44 -1.28
C ALA A 362 24.79 12.12 -1.83
N LEU A 363 24.93 13.41 -2.20
CA LEU A 363 23.87 14.19 -2.78
C LEU A 363 23.49 13.61 -4.15
N HIS A 364 22.20 13.35 -4.35
CA HIS A 364 21.69 12.94 -5.64
C HIS A 364 21.74 14.11 -6.65
N GLU A 365 22.22 13.83 -7.85
CA GLU A 365 22.31 14.80 -8.95
C GLU A 365 21.07 14.79 -9.84
N GLY A 366 20.43 15.95 -9.97
CA GLY A 366 19.30 16.17 -10.88
C GLY A 366 17.94 16.27 -10.19
N ALA A 367 16.93 16.61 -10.99
CA ALA A 367 15.58 16.88 -10.49
C ALA A 367 14.71 15.61 -10.34
N SER A 368 15.09 14.52 -11.01
CA SER A 368 14.34 13.26 -10.95
C SER A 368 14.94 12.36 -9.88
N LYS A 369 14.23 12.26 -8.77
CA LYS A 369 14.71 11.66 -7.53
C LYS A 369 14.64 10.12 -7.57
N PRO A 370 15.62 9.40 -6.97
CA PRO A 370 15.55 7.96 -6.78
C PRO A 370 14.55 7.60 -5.67
N ALA A 371 13.94 6.42 -5.79
CA ALA A 371 12.97 5.90 -4.83
C ALA A 371 13.59 4.86 -3.90
N GLU A 372 13.90 5.24 -2.67
CA GLU A 372 14.64 4.36 -1.76
C GLU A 372 13.85 3.10 -1.37
N PHE A 373 12.54 3.25 -1.16
CA PHE A 373 11.62 2.11 -1.10
C PHE A 373 10.62 2.19 -2.27
N ALA A 374 10.57 1.13 -3.08
CA ALA A 374 9.58 0.92 -4.14
C ALA A 374 8.77 -0.36 -3.86
N PRO A 375 7.78 -0.30 -2.94
CA PRO A 375 7.06 -1.48 -2.46
C PRO A 375 5.95 -1.93 -3.43
N ASN A 376 6.32 -2.38 -4.63
CA ASN A 376 5.40 -2.76 -5.71
C ASN A 376 4.85 -4.19 -5.53
N ALA A 377 4.22 -4.45 -4.39
CA ALA A 377 3.69 -5.75 -3.99
C ALA A 377 2.32 -5.60 -3.30
N GLY A 378 1.52 -6.68 -3.31
CA GLY A 378 0.28 -6.74 -2.53
C GLY A 378 0.52 -7.18 -1.09
N GLN A 379 -0.28 -6.73 -0.12
CA GLN A 379 -0.16 -7.19 1.28
C GLN A 379 1.25 -7.01 1.86
N ILE A 380 1.87 -5.84 1.65
CA ILE A 380 3.22 -5.55 2.14
C ILE A 380 3.17 -4.69 3.41
N LEU A 381 3.98 -5.05 4.39
CA LEU A 381 4.18 -4.30 5.63
C LEU A 381 5.63 -3.80 5.68
N LEU A 382 5.80 -2.48 5.82
CA LEU A 382 7.04 -1.83 6.20
C LEU A 382 6.90 -1.37 7.65
N ASP A 383 7.67 -1.93 8.57
CA ASP A 383 7.56 -1.69 10.00
C ASP A 383 8.87 -1.16 10.58
N HIS A 384 8.85 0.02 11.21
CA HIS A 384 10.03 0.68 11.75
C HIS A 384 11.17 0.88 10.71
N CYS A 385 10.82 1.11 9.44
CA CYS A 385 11.79 1.41 8.39
C CYS A 385 12.16 2.90 8.38
N SER A 386 13.35 3.22 7.87
CA SER A 386 13.79 4.60 7.80
C SER A 386 14.57 4.96 6.55
N VAL A 387 14.51 6.24 6.17
CA VAL A 387 15.40 6.85 5.17
C VAL A 387 15.99 8.13 5.75
N GLU A 388 17.30 8.28 5.66
CA GLU A 388 18.01 9.53 5.87
C GLU A 388 18.67 9.95 4.55
N GLY A 389 18.19 11.06 3.97
CA GLY A 389 18.73 11.59 2.73
C GLY A 389 17.88 12.70 2.13
N ASP A 390 18.55 13.57 1.37
CA ASP A 390 17.94 14.69 0.65
C ASP A 390 17.82 14.41 -0.84
N ASN A 391 16.87 15.10 -1.47
CA ASN A 391 16.56 14.98 -2.90
C ASN A 391 16.20 13.54 -3.34
N VAL A 392 15.46 12.82 -2.49
CA VAL A 392 14.97 11.45 -2.74
C VAL A 392 13.44 11.37 -2.70
N TRP A 393 12.87 10.31 -3.28
CA TRP A 393 11.60 9.78 -2.80
C TRP A 393 11.93 8.79 -1.69
N TYR A 394 11.42 9.07 -0.47
CA TYR A 394 11.49 8.09 0.60
C TYR A 394 10.79 6.80 0.18
N VAL A 395 9.63 6.98 -0.46
CA VAL A 395 8.78 5.92 -0.98
C VAL A 395 8.19 6.40 -2.31
N ALA A 396 8.28 5.57 -3.34
CA ALA A 396 7.55 5.79 -4.59
C ALA A 396 6.97 4.47 -5.11
N LEU A 397 5.65 4.44 -5.29
CA LEU A 397 4.98 3.28 -5.86
C LEU A 397 4.96 3.32 -7.40
N GLY A 398 4.99 2.15 -8.00
CA GLY A 398 4.86 1.94 -9.43
C GLY A 398 3.41 1.99 -9.91
N ALA A 399 3.23 1.74 -11.21
CA ALA A 399 1.93 1.77 -11.84
C ALA A 399 1.03 0.57 -11.46
N GLY A 400 -0.25 0.85 -11.22
CA GLY A 400 -1.29 -0.16 -11.01
C GLY A 400 -1.11 -1.02 -9.76
N GLN A 401 -0.36 -0.55 -8.76
CA GLN A 401 -0.16 -1.31 -7.51
C GLN A 401 -1.42 -1.25 -6.66
N THR A 402 -1.80 -2.36 -6.03
CA THR A 402 -2.99 -2.40 -5.18
C THR A 402 -2.67 -3.03 -3.83
N GLY A 403 -3.26 -2.44 -2.79
CA GLY A 403 -2.97 -2.76 -1.41
C GLY A 403 -3.53 -4.07 -0.88
N PRO A 404 -3.44 -4.27 0.45
CA PRO A 404 -2.93 -3.30 1.43
C PRO A 404 -1.41 -3.12 1.36
N ILE A 405 -0.94 -1.87 1.38
CA ILE A 405 0.47 -1.49 1.45
C ILE A 405 0.63 -0.61 2.69
N VAL A 406 1.24 -1.14 3.75
CA VAL A 406 1.27 -0.52 5.07
C VAL A 406 2.68 -0.07 5.41
N PHE A 407 2.80 1.16 5.90
CA PHE A 407 3.98 1.70 6.54
C PHE A 407 3.60 2.00 7.99
N LEU A 408 4.24 1.31 8.92
CA LEU A 408 3.94 1.36 10.34
C LEU A 408 5.16 1.87 11.09
N ASN A 409 5.00 2.97 11.83
CA ASN A 409 6.06 3.55 12.68
C ASN A 409 7.37 3.85 11.91
N CYS A 410 7.27 4.22 10.64
CA CYS A 410 8.43 4.55 9.81
C CYS A 410 8.90 6.00 10.03
N ASN A 411 10.22 6.23 9.93
CA ASN A 411 10.82 7.54 10.17
C ASN A 411 11.69 8.01 8.99
N PHE A 412 11.45 9.22 8.51
CA PHE A 412 12.10 9.77 7.34
C PHE A 412 12.73 11.13 7.65
N VAL A 413 14.02 11.27 7.33
CA VAL A 413 14.84 12.46 7.63
C VAL A 413 15.38 13.04 6.33
N GLY A 414 15.29 14.37 6.19
CA GLY A 414 15.64 15.13 4.98
C GLY A 414 14.43 15.85 4.36
N ASN A 415 14.55 16.23 3.09
CA ASN A 415 13.53 16.97 2.33
C ASN A 415 12.75 16.12 1.29
N GLY A 416 12.78 14.80 1.46
CA GLY A 416 12.15 13.82 0.57
C GLY A 416 10.63 13.77 0.69
N ARG A 417 10.00 12.88 -0.10
CA ARG A 417 8.55 12.66 -0.07
C ARG A 417 8.14 11.19 -0.22
N ILE A 418 6.95 10.87 0.25
CA ILE A 418 6.24 9.59 0.06
C ILE A 418 5.11 9.80 -0.94
N GLU A 419 5.04 8.98 -2.00
CA GLU A 419 3.97 9.08 -3.01
C GLU A 419 3.56 7.73 -3.63
N GLY A 420 2.29 7.64 -4.05
CA GLY A 420 1.83 6.64 -5.04
C GLY A 420 2.52 6.74 -6.41
N HIS A 421 3.21 7.86 -6.63
CA HIS A 421 4.13 8.24 -7.70
C HIS A 421 3.67 8.09 -9.15
N GLN A 422 3.24 6.93 -9.65
CA GLN A 422 2.83 6.79 -11.06
C GLN A 422 1.56 5.96 -11.20
N ARG A 423 0.60 6.46 -12.00
CA ARG A 423 -0.41 5.64 -12.69
C ARG A 423 -1.18 4.66 -11.81
N TRP A 424 -1.94 5.22 -10.87
CA TRP A 424 -2.99 4.55 -10.09
C TRP A 424 -2.52 3.43 -9.14
N SER A 425 -1.89 3.82 -8.03
CA SER A 425 -1.72 2.92 -6.88
C SER A 425 -2.88 3.06 -5.89
N THR A 426 -3.34 1.97 -5.26
CA THR A 426 -4.48 2.03 -4.31
C THR A 426 -4.19 1.39 -2.96
N GLY A 427 -4.75 1.96 -1.88
CA GLY A 427 -4.68 1.41 -0.51
C GLY A 427 -3.31 1.40 0.11
N MET A 428 -2.66 2.56 0.10
CA MET A 428 -1.49 2.81 0.94
C MET A 428 -1.95 3.36 2.31
N LEU A 429 -1.49 2.73 3.39
CA LEU A 429 -1.65 3.22 4.76
C LEU A 429 -0.30 3.68 5.29
N LEU A 430 -0.19 4.96 5.65
CA LEU A 430 0.87 5.50 6.49
C LEU A 430 0.31 5.59 7.91
N ASP A 431 0.84 4.81 8.83
CA ASP A 431 0.35 4.72 10.21
C ASP A 431 1.49 5.07 11.17
N ASN A 432 1.34 6.19 11.88
CA ASN A 432 2.34 6.74 12.79
C ASN A 432 3.71 7.02 12.12
N CYS A 433 3.70 7.36 10.83
CA CYS A 433 4.91 7.73 10.10
C CYS A 433 5.35 9.17 10.41
N LYS A 434 6.66 9.42 10.38
CA LYS A 434 7.25 10.75 10.61
C LYS A 434 8.13 11.20 9.46
N ALA A 435 7.89 12.40 8.96
CA ALA A 435 8.69 13.08 7.94
C ALA A 435 8.68 14.60 8.21
N PRO A 436 9.20 15.08 9.36
CA PRO A 436 8.98 16.44 9.85
C PRO A 436 9.47 17.54 8.91
N ASN A 437 10.46 17.25 8.05
CA ASN A 437 10.97 18.17 7.02
C ASN A 437 10.57 17.75 5.59
N GLY A 438 9.89 16.61 5.44
CA GLY A 438 9.47 16.02 4.17
C GLY A 438 7.95 16.10 3.94
N GLY A 439 7.48 15.48 2.86
CA GLY A 439 6.07 15.48 2.49
C GLY A 439 5.45 14.08 2.34
N MET A 440 4.14 13.99 2.58
CA MET A 440 3.34 12.79 2.29
C MET A 440 2.22 13.18 1.32
N ASP A 441 2.32 12.75 0.07
CA ASP A 441 1.44 13.26 -0.99
C ASP A 441 0.60 12.15 -1.64
N PHE A 442 -0.72 12.31 -1.53
CA PHE A 442 -1.74 11.58 -2.28
C PHE A 442 -2.28 12.50 -3.38
N LYS A 443 -1.58 12.55 -4.53
CA LYS A 443 -1.81 13.59 -5.54
C LYS A 443 -1.89 13.13 -6.98
N ASN A 444 -2.45 14.01 -7.81
CA ASN A 444 -2.31 14.03 -9.24
C ASN A 444 -0.96 14.65 -9.63
N ARG A 445 -0.17 13.92 -10.40
CA ARG A 445 1.10 14.39 -10.95
C ARG A 445 0.99 14.95 -12.36
N GLY A 446 -0.21 14.98 -12.94
CA GLY A 446 -0.49 15.52 -14.26
C GLY A 446 0.45 14.93 -15.31
N SER A 447 1.03 15.81 -16.11
CA SER A 447 1.95 15.45 -17.19
C SER A 447 3.41 15.23 -16.74
N MET A 448 3.70 15.12 -15.43
CA MET A 448 5.04 14.72 -14.99
C MET A 448 5.44 13.37 -15.61
N GLY A 449 6.74 13.22 -15.89
CA GLY A 449 7.24 12.09 -16.66
C GLY A 449 6.60 12.05 -18.05
N SER A 450 5.99 10.91 -18.40
CA SER A 450 5.26 10.69 -19.65
C SER A 450 3.73 10.63 -19.44
N GLY A 451 3.22 11.38 -18.46
CA GLY A 451 1.82 11.32 -18.02
C GLY A 451 1.64 10.40 -16.82
N HIS A 452 2.13 10.81 -15.65
CA HIS A 452 1.93 10.03 -14.43
C HIS A 452 0.51 10.10 -13.88
N GLY A 453 -0.21 11.21 -14.14
CA GLY A 453 -1.60 11.45 -13.75
C GLY A 453 -1.87 11.20 -12.26
N TRP A 454 -3.05 10.66 -11.94
CA TRP A 454 -3.35 10.26 -10.56
C TRP A 454 -2.34 9.20 -10.08
N GLY A 455 -1.59 9.54 -9.03
CA GLY A 455 -0.63 8.63 -8.41
C GLY A 455 -1.28 7.65 -7.44
N THR A 456 -2.32 8.06 -6.71
CA THR A 456 -3.01 7.17 -5.79
C THR A 456 -4.47 7.51 -5.49
N ALA A 457 -5.22 6.50 -5.06
CA ALA A 457 -6.54 6.59 -4.44
C ALA A 457 -6.65 5.63 -3.24
N TRP A 458 -7.69 5.79 -2.43
CA TRP A 458 -8.00 4.92 -1.28
C TRP A 458 -6.90 4.87 -0.21
N SER A 459 -6.06 5.90 -0.16
CA SER A 459 -4.90 5.95 0.73
C SER A 459 -5.17 6.74 2.01
N VAL A 460 -4.54 6.34 3.10
CA VAL A 460 -4.75 6.88 4.44
C VAL A 460 -3.41 7.27 5.05
N ALA A 461 -3.33 8.49 5.59
CA ALA A 461 -2.32 8.87 6.58
C ALA A 461 -3.01 8.95 7.95
N TRP A 462 -2.57 8.15 8.91
CA TRP A 462 -3.18 7.98 10.23
C TRP A 462 -2.18 8.36 11.32
N ASN A 463 -2.49 9.40 12.10
CA ASN A 463 -1.64 9.90 13.18
C ASN A 463 -0.17 10.18 12.77
N CYS A 464 0.04 10.57 11.50
CA CYS A 464 1.36 10.88 10.97
C CYS A 464 1.82 12.30 11.32
N GLU A 465 3.12 12.54 11.20
CA GLU A 465 3.72 13.87 11.24
C GLU A 465 4.50 14.14 9.95
N ALA A 466 4.20 15.25 9.27
CA ALA A 466 4.96 15.70 8.10
C ALA A 466 5.05 17.23 8.04
N ASN A 467 6.03 17.76 7.30
CA ASN A 467 6.05 19.20 7.00
C ASN A 467 4.81 19.61 6.21
N SER A 468 4.45 18.80 5.20
CA SER A 468 3.33 19.08 4.31
C SER A 468 2.61 17.82 3.83
N TYR A 469 1.33 17.99 3.54
CA TYR A 469 0.49 17.02 2.84
C TYR A 469 -0.07 17.64 1.58
N VAL A 470 0.04 16.94 0.45
CA VAL A 470 -0.86 17.15 -0.69
C VAL A 470 -1.86 16.00 -0.66
N ASN A 471 -3.11 16.27 -0.30
CA ASN A 471 -4.17 15.26 -0.28
C ASN A 471 -5.25 15.69 -1.27
N GLN A 472 -5.31 15.02 -2.42
CA GLN A 472 -6.28 15.29 -3.48
C GLN A 472 -7.20 14.08 -3.67
N ILE A 473 -8.41 14.33 -4.14
CA ILE A 473 -9.43 13.29 -4.34
C ILE A 473 -9.63 12.98 -5.83
N PRO A 474 -9.18 11.80 -6.32
CA PRO A 474 -9.54 11.37 -7.66
C PRO A 474 -11.06 11.17 -7.78
N PRO A 475 -11.67 11.46 -8.95
CA PRO A 475 -13.12 11.32 -9.15
C PRO A 475 -13.66 9.96 -8.69
N GLY A 476 -14.74 9.97 -7.90
CA GLY A 476 -15.41 8.75 -7.43
C GLY A 476 -14.63 7.90 -6.41
N THR A 477 -13.55 8.44 -5.85
CA THR A 477 -12.71 7.77 -4.84
C THR A 477 -12.48 8.66 -3.63
N TYR A 478 -11.64 8.23 -2.69
CA TYR A 478 -11.29 8.99 -1.49
C TYR A 478 -9.82 8.85 -1.16
N ASN A 479 -9.25 9.85 -0.49
CA ASN A 479 -7.97 9.79 0.22
C ASN A 479 -8.14 10.50 1.56
N TRP A 480 -7.46 10.03 2.60
CA TRP A 480 -7.68 10.48 3.97
C TRP A 480 -6.37 10.87 4.66
N VAL A 481 -6.40 12.00 5.37
CA VAL A 481 -5.38 12.41 6.34
C VAL A 481 -6.10 12.60 7.68
N ILE A 482 -5.89 11.67 8.60
CA ILE A 482 -6.64 11.55 9.85
C ILE A 482 -5.68 11.66 11.03
N GLY A 483 -6.01 12.51 12.00
CA GLY A 483 -5.23 12.71 13.23
C GLY A 483 -3.79 13.18 13.02
N SER A 484 -3.45 13.61 11.81
CA SER A 484 -2.07 13.85 11.40
C SER A 484 -1.68 15.32 11.54
N LYS A 485 -0.42 15.57 11.86
CA LYS A 485 0.17 16.90 12.04
C LYS A 485 0.96 17.32 10.80
N GLY A 486 0.67 18.51 10.29
CA GLY A 486 1.38 19.10 9.15
C GLY A 486 0.48 19.98 8.29
N LYS A 487 1.11 20.79 7.43
CA LYS A 487 0.41 21.78 6.62
C LYS A 487 -0.28 21.12 5.41
N SER A 488 -1.58 21.36 5.22
CA SER A 488 -2.21 21.05 3.94
C SER A 488 -1.69 22.00 2.86
N THR A 489 -1.33 21.45 1.70
CA THR A 489 -0.82 22.19 0.54
C THR A 489 -1.67 21.88 -0.68
N PRO A 490 -2.83 22.55 -0.82
CA PRO A 490 -3.64 22.45 -2.03
C PRO A 490 -2.87 22.97 -3.24
N LEU A 491 -2.91 22.24 -4.36
CA LEU A 491 -2.18 22.56 -5.58
C LEU A 491 -3.02 22.30 -6.83
N PRO A 492 -2.82 23.06 -7.92
CA PRO A 492 -3.36 22.71 -9.23
C PRO A 492 -2.70 21.45 -9.78
N ARG A 493 -3.29 20.89 -10.84
CA ARG A 493 -2.67 19.79 -11.58
C ARG A 493 -1.33 20.27 -12.16
N PRO A 494 -0.21 19.55 -11.93
CA PRO A 494 1.07 19.92 -12.53
C PRO A 494 0.99 20.05 -14.06
N PHE A 495 1.70 21.02 -14.62
CA PHE A 495 1.63 21.42 -16.04
C PHE A 495 0.28 22.03 -16.48
N ASN A 496 -0.58 22.38 -15.53
CA ASN A 496 -1.78 23.19 -15.74
C ASN A 496 -1.86 24.29 -14.66
N ASN A 497 -0.85 25.15 -14.60
CA ASN A 497 -0.69 26.13 -13.51
C ASN A 497 -1.76 27.23 -13.52
N SER A 498 -2.41 27.47 -14.66
CA SER A 498 -3.55 28.39 -14.77
C SER A 498 -4.89 27.73 -14.42
N GLY A 499 -4.91 26.41 -14.22
CA GLY A 499 -6.09 25.66 -13.83
C GLY A 499 -6.43 25.80 -12.34
N PRO A 500 -7.64 25.39 -11.94
CA PRO A 500 -8.02 25.43 -10.54
C PRO A 500 -7.16 24.47 -9.70
N THR A 501 -7.07 24.79 -8.41
CA THR A 501 -6.60 23.82 -7.41
C THR A 501 -7.50 22.58 -7.48
N LEU A 502 -6.87 21.40 -7.49
CA LEU A 502 -7.65 20.15 -7.53
C LEU A 502 -8.41 19.95 -6.22
N PRO A 503 -9.59 19.29 -6.26
CA PRO A 503 -10.37 19.03 -5.05
C PRO A 503 -9.53 18.37 -3.96
N GLU A 504 -9.66 18.90 -2.74
CA GLU A 504 -8.94 18.40 -1.57
C GLU A 504 -9.58 17.09 -1.08
N GLY A 505 -8.73 16.15 -0.67
CA GLY A 505 -9.15 14.93 0.02
C GLY A 505 -9.59 15.21 1.44
N ILE A 506 -9.90 14.16 2.18
CA ILE A 506 -10.46 14.30 3.52
C ILE A 506 -9.35 14.59 4.52
N PHE A 507 -9.48 15.71 5.24
CA PHE A 507 -8.75 15.96 6.49
C PHE A 507 -9.70 15.78 7.67
N ASP A 508 -9.34 14.91 8.61
CA ASP A 508 -10.13 14.58 9.78
C ASP A 508 -9.27 14.72 11.04
N SER A 509 -9.62 15.64 11.94
CA SER A 509 -8.87 15.89 13.19
C SER A 509 -7.43 16.33 12.91
N GLN A 510 -7.23 17.28 11.99
CA GLN A 510 -5.90 17.76 11.65
C GLN A 510 -5.20 18.36 12.87
N ASN A 511 -3.91 18.03 13.03
CA ASN A 511 -3.05 18.40 14.17
C ASN A 511 -3.49 17.88 15.54
N VAL A 512 -4.52 17.02 15.61
CA VAL A 512 -4.99 16.39 16.85
C VAL A 512 -5.08 14.89 16.62
N GLN A 513 -4.15 14.13 17.20
CA GLN A 513 -4.14 12.67 17.08
C GLN A 513 -5.47 12.07 17.51
N VAL A 514 -5.89 11.03 16.80
CA VAL A 514 -7.15 10.32 17.06
C VAL A 514 -6.91 8.95 17.70
N GLY A 515 -7.89 8.47 18.45
CA GLY A 515 -8.00 7.06 18.81
C GLY A 515 -8.64 6.22 17.67
N PRO A 516 -8.20 4.96 17.46
CA PRO A 516 -7.06 4.31 18.08
C PRO A 516 -5.70 4.90 17.64
N SER A 517 -4.66 4.68 18.44
CA SER A 517 -3.30 5.21 18.15
C SER A 517 -2.75 4.69 16.83
N SER A 518 -3.00 3.43 16.48
CA SER A 518 -2.71 2.83 15.17
C SER A 518 -3.94 2.15 14.59
N LEU A 519 -4.24 2.46 13.33
CA LEU A 519 -5.30 1.81 12.58
C LEU A 519 -4.94 0.36 12.23
N TYR A 520 -3.73 0.12 11.72
CA TYR A 520 -3.27 -1.21 11.34
C TYR A 520 -3.26 -2.18 12.52
N LEU A 521 -2.67 -1.78 13.66
CA LEU A 521 -2.55 -2.65 14.82
C LEU A 521 -3.93 -2.94 15.42
N THR A 522 -4.83 -1.96 15.47
CA THR A 522 -6.19 -2.20 15.99
C THR A 522 -6.99 -3.11 15.06
N GLN A 523 -6.87 -2.94 13.74
CA GLN A 523 -7.47 -3.86 12.76
C GLN A 523 -6.91 -5.28 12.91
N LEU A 524 -5.60 -5.41 13.12
CA LEU A 524 -4.94 -6.71 13.32
C LEU A 524 -5.37 -7.38 14.61
N GLU A 525 -5.51 -6.62 15.71
CA GLU A 525 -6.04 -7.12 16.97
C GLU A 525 -7.49 -7.57 16.82
N GLU A 526 -8.32 -6.82 16.09
CA GLU A 526 -9.71 -7.22 15.86
C GLU A 526 -9.79 -8.53 15.04
N ARG A 527 -8.91 -8.68 14.04
CA ARG A 527 -8.89 -9.86 13.16
C ARG A 527 -8.28 -11.11 13.81
N LEU A 528 -7.16 -10.97 14.52
CA LEU A 528 -6.35 -12.11 15.01
C LEU A 528 -6.09 -12.10 16.52
N GLY A 529 -6.54 -11.08 17.26
CA GLY A 529 -6.34 -10.93 18.69
C GLY A 529 -4.97 -10.41 19.11
N LYS A 530 -4.83 -10.09 20.41
CA LYS A 530 -3.61 -9.51 21.00
C LYS A 530 -2.35 -10.35 20.80
N GLN A 531 -2.48 -11.67 20.68
CA GLN A 531 -1.32 -12.54 20.47
C GLN A 531 -0.64 -12.28 19.12
N ALA A 532 -1.40 -11.89 18.10
CA ALA A 532 -0.86 -11.52 16.80
C ALA A 532 -0.01 -10.25 16.88
N LEU A 533 -0.40 -9.28 17.71
CA LEU A 533 0.39 -8.07 17.98
C LEU A 533 1.72 -8.44 18.64
N LYS A 534 1.68 -9.25 19.70
CA LYS A 534 2.88 -9.72 20.39
C LYS A 534 3.84 -10.45 19.46
N ALA A 535 3.30 -11.27 18.54
CA ALA A 535 4.09 -12.00 17.57
C ALA A 535 4.89 -11.09 16.62
N ILE A 536 4.40 -9.88 16.36
CA ILE A 536 5.09 -8.88 15.53
C ILE A 536 5.78 -7.78 16.34
N GLY A 537 5.80 -7.89 17.69
CA GLY A 537 6.55 -7.02 18.58
C GLY A 537 5.76 -5.86 19.22
N TYR A 538 4.43 -5.96 19.31
CA TYR A 538 3.54 -4.93 19.86
C TYR A 538 2.72 -5.40 21.07
#